data_AF-A0A1F9LPP6-F1
#
_entry.id   AF-A0A1F9LPP6-F1
#
_cell.length_a   1.000
_cell.length_b   1.000
_cell.length_c   1.000
_cell.angle_alpha   90.00
_cell.angle_beta   90.00
_cell.angle_gamma   90.00
#
_symmetry.space_group_name_H-M   'P 1'
#
loop_
_entity.id
_entity.type
_entity.pdbx_description
1 polymer ?
#
loop_
_entity_poly.entity_id
_entity_poly.type
_entity_poly.pdbx_seq_one_letter_code
_entity_poly.pdbx_strand_id
1 'polypeptide(L)'
;MTIDRRHWPNDAKIAILVTVMFESWSEGKAPPYSPMTTALKPGTVDRLGISWSEYGGKAGIWRFMKILDEMEIKATVCISGKSVELYPEAVRELYKKGHELAGHSYTQDLILPYLTPEEERGVIRRCREIIERAVGFKPVGWFSPVAAPTEHTAEFLVEEGFLWHGDTNDTDLPYPLKTAKGTIVAIPHSDFTDNRVLRGSPRDFYQVYKDTFDFLYRTETKGMINLTVHAHFGGRPLMSAMLAEILRYMKGFPGVWFARHDEIARWVLAGQ
;
A
#
# COMPACT_ATOMS: atom_id res chain seq x y z
N MET A 1 -25.82 -17.41 7.93
CA MET A 1 -24.64 -18.29 7.81
C MET A 1 -23.62 -17.83 8.83
N THR A 2 -23.22 -18.70 9.75
CA THR A 2 -22.17 -18.41 10.73
C THR A 2 -20.83 -18.43 10.00
N ILE A 3 -20.11 -17.31 9.96
CA ILE A 3 -18.80 -17.23 9.29
C ILE A 3 -17.79 -18.05 10.12
N ASP A 4 -17.20 -19.11 9.54
CA ASP A 4 -16.08 -19.82 10.19
C ASP A 4 -14.85 -18.90 10.19
N ARG A 5 -14.45 -18.46 11.39
CA ARG A 5 -13.38 -17.47 11.60
C ARG A 5 -11.98 -18.05 11.36
N ARG A 6 -11.85 -19.38 11.26
CA ARG A 6 -10.56 -20.07 11.08
C ARG A 6 -9.98 -19.93 9.69
N HIS A 7 -10.78 -19.58 8.69
CA HIS A 7 -10.32 -19.42 7.30
C HIS A 7 -10.65 -18.02 6.75
N TRP A 8 -10.10 -17.73 5.58
CA TRP A 8 -10.52 -16.62 4.73
C TRP A 8 -11.79 -17.00 3.94
N PRO A 9 -12.42 -16.09 3.17
CA PRO A 9 -13.54 -16.43 2.30
C PRO A 9 -13.26 -17.68 1.45
N ASN A 10 -14.29 -18.50 1.25
CA ASN A 10 -14.22 -19.74 0.47
C ASN A 10 -13.15 -20.73 0.97
N ASP A 11 -12.94 -20.78 2.29
CA ASP A 11 -11.95 -21.62 2.97
C ASP A 11 -10.51 -21.41 2.47
N ALA A 12 -10.21 -20.21 1.95
CA ALA A 12 -8.85 -19.87 1.57
C ALA A 12 -7.92 -19.91 2.79
N LYS A 13 -6.76 -20.53 2.61
CA LYS A 13 -5.73 -20.73 3.64
C LYS A 13 -4.87 -19.48 3.82
N ILE A 14 -4.65 -18.75 2.74
CA ILE A 14 -3.79 -17.55 2.75
C ILE A 14 -4.41 -16.41 1.94
N ALA A 15 -4.35 -15.21 2.49
CA ALA A 15 -4.71 -13.98 1.80
C ALA A 15 -3.44 -13.28 1.28
N ILE A 16 -3.44 -12.86 0.02
CA ILE A 16 -2.35 -12.11 -0.59
C ILE A 16 -2.88 -10.72 -0.94
N LEU A 17 -2.30 -9.71 -0.30
CA LEU A 17 -2.64 -8.31 -0.53
C LEU A 17 -1.54 -7.70 -1.38
N VAL A 18 -1.89 -7.15 -2.54
CA VAL A 18 -0.95 -6.37 -3.35
C VAL A 18 -1.12 -4.90 -3.01
N THR A 19 -0.12 -4.32 -2.35
CA THR A 19 -0.08 -2.92 -1.93
C THR A 19 0.81 -2.13 -2.85
N VAL A 20 0.25 -1.14 -3.52
CA VAL A 20 0.99 -0.26 -4.43
C VAL A 20 1.12 1.11 -3.80
N MET A 21 2.35 1.53 -3.51
CA MET A 21 2.64 2.90 -3.09
C MET A 21 2.71 3.81 -4.32
N PHE A 22 1.75 4.72 -4.46
CA PHE A 22 1.70 5.71 -5.52
C PHE A 22 1.99 7.11 -4.97
N GLU A 23 3.27 7.35 -4.76
CA GLU A 23 3.81 8.46 -3.98
C GLU A 23 4.33 9.60 -4.86
N SER A 24 4.17 10.81 -4.36
CA SER A 24 4.79 12.02 -4.90
C SER A 24 5.35 12.86 -3.74
N TRP A 25 6.47 13.52 -3.99
CA TRP A 25 7.16 14.38 -3.02
C TRP A 25 6.77 15.84 -3.23
N SER A 26 7.11 16.68 -2.25
CA SER A 26 6.98 18.13 -2.37
C SER A 26 7.77 18.68 -3.56
N GLU A 27 7.35 19.84 -4.05
CA GLU A 27 7.98 20.48 -5.20
C GLU A 27 9.49 20.69 -4.98
N GLY A 28 10.30 20.30 -5.98
CA GLY A 28 11.75 20.39 -5.90
C GLY A 28 12.42 19.36 -4.98
N LYS A 29 11.67 18.41 -4.38
CA LYS A 29 12.21 17.36 -3.51
C LYS A 29 12.28 16.02 -4.24
N ALA A 30 13.39 15.33 -4.03
CA ALA A 30 13.58 13.94 -4.42
C ALA A 30 13.30 13.00 -3.24
N PRO A 31 13.04 11.71 -3.49
CA PRO A 31 13.02 10.72 -2.43
C PRO A 31 14.36 10.68 -1.67
N PRO A 32 14.35 10.40 -0.35
CA PRO A 32 15.59 10.29 0.44
C PRO A 32 16.40 9.03 0.09
N TYR A 33 15.86 8.16 -0.76
CA TYR A 33 16.52 6.99 -1.33
C TYR A 33 16.46 7.05 -2.85
N SER A 34 17.54 6.71 -3.52
CA SER A 34 17.59 6.70 -4.98
C SER A 34 18.69 5.72 -5.43
N PRO A 35 18.73 5.33 -6.72
CA PRO A 35 19.79 4.46 -7.23
C PRO A 35 21.17 5.13 -7.18
N MET A 36 21.24 6.44 -6.91
CA MET A 36 22.49 7.16 -6.75
C MET A 36 23.29 6.60 -5.56
N THR A 37 24.58 6.35 -5.77
CA THR A 37 25.49 5.83 -4.74
C THR A 37 26.13 6.93 -3.91
N THR A 38 26.20 8.15 -4.45
CA THR A 38 26.83 9.30 -3.81
C THR A 38 25.78 10.35 -3.51
N ALA A 39 25.62 10.71 -2.24
CA ALA A 39 24.71 11.78 -1.86
C ALA A 39 25.17 13.13 -2.42
N LEU A 40 24.22 13.96 -2.83
CA LEU A 40 24.50 15.35 -3.22
C LEU A 40 24.76 16.20 -1.98
N LYS A 41 25.51 17.29 -2.14
CA LYS A 41 25.74 18.26 -1.06
C LYS A 41 24.41 18.88 -0.63
N PRO A 42 24.21 19.16 0.68
CA PRO A 42 23.03 19.89 1.16
C PRO A 42 22.81 21.20 0.36
N GLY A 43 21.55 21.50 0.07
CA GLY A 43 21.17 22.65 -0.77
C GLY A 43 21.24 22.42 -2.28
N THR A 44 21.72 21.26 -2.74
CA THR A 44 21.70 20.89 -4.17
C THR A 44 20.34 20.31 -4.56
N VAL A 45 19.80 20.75 -5.70
CA VAL A 45 18.59 20.16 -6.28
C VAL A 45 18.94 18.83 -6.96
N ASP A 46 18.38 17.73 -6.46
CA ASP A 46 18.54 16.40 -7.06
C ASP A 46 17.60 16.19 -8.25
N ARG A 47 17.97 16.72 -9.42
CA ARG A 47 17.17 16.59 -10.64
C ARG A 47 16.98 15.13 -11.07
N LEU A 48 17.97 14.26 -10.85
CA LEU A 48 17.86 12.85 -11.21
C LEU A 48 16.90 12.14 -10.25
N GLY A 49 17.00 12.38 -8.95
CA GLY A 49 16.09 11.82 -7.94
C GLY A 49 14.63 12.26 -8.15
N ILE A 50 14.40 13.52 -8.51
CA ILE A 50 13.07 14.05 -8.89
C ILE A 50 12.57 13.30 -10.13
N SER A 51 13.35 13.25 -11.22
CA SER A 51 12.92 12.50 -12.42
C SER A 51 12.75 11.00 -12.17
N TRP A 52 13.50 10.45 -11.21
CA TRP A 52 13.43 9.04 -10.83
C TRP A 52 12.10 8.72 -10.12
N SER A 53 11.60 9.60 -9.25
CA SER A 53 10.31 9.44 -8.58
C SER A 53 9.13 9.58 -9.54
N GLU A 54 9.21 10.51 -10.50
CA GLU A 54 8.17 10.73 -11.52
C GLU A 54 7.89 9.50 -12.40
N TYR A 55 8.83 8.57 -12.49
CA TYR A 55 8.63 7.31 -13.20
C TYR A 55 7.40 6.54 -12.71
N GLY A 56 7.04 6.68 -11.43
CA GLY A 56 5.88 6.02 -10.84
C GLY A 56 4.60 6.35 -11.59
N GLY A 57 4.29 7.64 -11.76
CA GLY A 57 3.10 8.08 -12.50
C GLY A 57 3.25 8.01 -14.02
N LYS A 58 4.47 8.19 -14.54
CA LYS A 58 4.73 8.17 -16.00
C LYS A 58 4.72 6.77 -16.62
N ALA A 59 5.13 5.73 -15.88
CA ALA A 59 5.29 4.39 -16.45
C ALA A 59 5.05 3.24 -15.45
N GLY A 60 5.40 3.42 -14.18
CA GLY A 60 5.36 2.35 -13.18
C GLY A 60 3.94 1.85 -12.91
N ILE A 61 3.02 2.77 -12.62
CA ILE A 61 1.63 2.44 -12.29
C ILE A 61 0.90 1.74 -13.44
N TRP A 62 1.16 2.18 -14.68
CA TRP A 62 0.60 1.58 -15.90
C TRP A 62 1.10 0.14 -16.12
N ARG A 63 2.37 -0.13 -15.81
CA ARG A 63 2.94 -1.47 -15.88
C ARG A 63 2.34 -2.40 -14.83
N PHE A 64 2.11 -1.90 -13.61
CA PHE A 64 1.41 -2.67 -12.59
C PHE A 64 -0.02 -3.01 -13.00
N MET A 65 -0.79 -2.05 -13.51
CA MET A 65 -2.14 -2.31 -14.01
C MET A 65 -2.15 -3.44 -15.06
N LYS A 66 -1.20 -3.43 -16.00
CA LYS A 66 -1.07 -4.50 -17.00
C LYS A 66 -0.82 -5.88 -16.37
N ILE A 67 0.14 -5.98 -15.44
CA ILE A 67 0.47 -7.24 -14.76
C ILE A 67 -0.73 -7.76 -13.96
N LEU A 68 -1.40 -6.87 -13.23
CA LEU A 68 -2.54 -7.21 -12.41
C LEU A 68 -3.75 -7.64 -13.26
N ASP A 69 -4.01 -6.97 -14.38
CA ASP A 69 -5.06 -7.33 -15.34
C ASP A 69 -4.80 -8.71 -15.97
N GLU A 70 -3.57 -9.01 -16.39
CA GLU A 70 -3.18 -10.33 -16.93
C GLU A 70 -3.45 -11.48 -15.94
N MET A 71 -3.46 -11.17 -14.65
CA MET A 71 -3.70 -12.15 -13.58
C MET A 71 -5.07 -11.98 -12.92
N GLU A 72 -5.92 -11.07 -13.40
CA GLU A 72 -7.23 -10.76 -12.79
C GLU A 72 -7.14 -10.44 -11.29
N ILE A 73 -6.03 -9.84 -10.85
CA ILE A 73 -5.80 -9.48 -9.44
C ILE A 73 -6.18 -8.01 -9.25
N LYS A 74 -6.84 -7.72 -8.13
CA LYS A 74 -7.04 -6.34 -7.66
C LYS A 74 -6.04 -6.02 -6.56
N ALA A 75 -5.69 -4.74 -6.48
CA ALA A 75 -4.68 -4.21 -5.58
C ALA A 75 -5.28 -3.05 -4.79
N THR A 76 -4.62 -2.73 -3.68
CA THR A 76 -4.85 -1.48 -2.95
C THR A 76 -3.73 -0.52 -3.29
N VAL A 77 -4.10 0.67 -3.79
CA VAL A 77 -3.17 1.73 -4.14
C VAL A 77 -3.20 2.79 -3.06
N CYS A 78 -2.15 2.84 -2.24
CA CYS A 78 -1.92 3.90 -1.27
C CYS A 78 -1.41 5.12 -2.03
N ILE A 79 -2.27 6.13 -2.20
CA ILE A 79 -2.04 7.25 -3.10
C ILE A 79 -1.97 8.57 -2.34
N SER A 80 -0.93 9.35 -2.59
CA SER A 80 -0.82 10.69 -2.02
C SER A 80 -1.71 11.68 -2.78
N GLY A 81 -2.23 12.69 -2.08
CA GLY A 81 -3.07 13.73 -2.69
C GLY A 81 -2.38 14.40 -3.89
N LYS A 82 -1.07 14.64 -3.81
CA LYS A 82 -0.28 15.19 -4.91
C LYS A 82 -0.25 14.26 -6.14
N SER A 83 -0.15 12.95 -5.95
CA SER A 83 -0.22 11.98 -7.05
C SER A 83 -1.58 12.02 -7.77
N VAL A 84 -2.67 12.25 -7.02
CA VAL A 84 -4.01 12.42 -7.61
C VAL A 84 -4.08 13.62 -8.53
N GLU A 85 -3.50 14.74 -8.11
CA GLU A 85 -3.47 15.99 -8.89
C GLU A 85 -2.56 15.89 -10.12
N LEU A 86 -1.40 15.23 -9.99
CA LEU A 86 -0.41 15.11 -11.06
C LEU A 86 -0.79 14.08 -12.12
N TYR A 87 -1.45 12.98 -11.73
CA TYR A 87 -1.73 11.84 -12.60
C TYR A 87 -3.21 11.45 -12.61
N PRO A 88 -4.14 12.39 -12.87
CA PRO A 88 -5.59 12.14 -12.73
C PRO A 88 -6.11 11.06 -13.70
N GLU A 89 -5.47 10.88 -14.85
CA GLU A 89 -5.81 9.80 -15.79
C GLU A 89 -5.53 8.42 -15.19
N ALA A 90 -4.35 8.22 -14.60
CA ALA A 90 -3.99 6.97 -13.95
C ALA A 90 -4.93 6.67 -12.78
N VAL A 91 -5.31 7.69 -11.99
CA VAL A 91 -6.26 7.52 -10.87
C VAL A 91 -7.63 7.05 -11.34
N ARG A 92 -8.18 7.67 -12.40
CA ARG A 92 -9.47 7.24 -12.96
C ARG A 92 -9.41 5.83 -13.50
N GLU A 93 -8.33 5.46 -14.19
CA GLU A 93 -8.19 4.12 -14.75
C GLU A 93 -8.03 3.05 -13.65
N LEU A 94 -7.24 3.33 -12.60
CA LEU A 94 -7.14 2.45 -11.42
C LEU A 94 -8.50 2.18 -10.80
N TYR A 95 -9.28 3.25 -10.56
CA TYR A 95 -10.62 3.14 -9.99
C TYR A 95 -11.57 2.36 -10.92
N LYS A 96 -11.59 2.70 -12.21
CA LYS A 96 -12.41 2.01 -13.22
C LYS A 96 -12.10 0.52 -13.31
N LYS A 97 -10.83 0.14 -13.15
CA LYS A 97 -10.39 -1.26 -13.10
C LYS A 97 -10.73 -1.96 -11.78
N GLY A 98 -11.28 -1.27 -10.79
CA GLY A 98 -11.70 -1.84 -9.51
C GLY A 98 -10.57 -2.04 -8.50
N HIS A 99 -9.46 -1.31 -8.65
CA HIS A 99 -8.46 -1.20 -7.58
C HIS A 99 -9.00 -0.29 -6.46
N GLU A 100 -8.61 -0.58 -5.23
CA GLU A 100 -8.92 0.29 -4.10
C GLU A 100 -7.96 1.48 -4.11
N LEU A 101 -8.46 2.67 -3.81
CA LEU A 101 -7.65 3.87 -3.58
C LEU A 101 -7.69 4.19 -2.08
N ALA A 102 -6.53 4.07 -1.43
CA ALA A 102 -6.32 4.36 -0.02
C ALA A 102 -5.52 5.66 0.16
N GLY A 103 -5.82 6.45 1.18
CA GLY A 103 -5.12 7.71 1.46
C GLY A 103 -3.68 7.48 1.93
N HIS A 104 -2.77 8.34 1.48
CA HIS A 104 -1.35 8.31 1.85
C HIS A 104 -0.76 9.71 2.02
N SER A 105 -1.40 10.54 2.88
CA SER A 105 -1.07 11.97 3.06
C SER A 105 -1.15 12.80 1.77
N TYR A 106 -0.74 14.07 1.83
CA TYR A 106 -0.68 14.92 0.64
C TYR A 106 0.59 14.67 -0.20
N THR A 107 1.75 14.57 0.45
CA THR A 107 3.03 14.19 -0.16
C THR A 107 3.77 13.18 0.73
N GLN A 108 4.70 12.43 0.15
CA GLN A 108 5.46 11.40 0.86
C GLN A 108 6.35 11.95 1.97
N ASP A 109 6.79 13.20 1.84
CA ASP A 109 7.61 13.91 2.82
C ASP A 109 6.81 14.72 3.84
N LEU A 110 5.47 14.64 3.80
CA LEU A 110 4.60 15.21 4.83
C LEU A 110 4.28 14.14 5.90
N ILE A 111 5.20 14.01 6.85
CA ILE A 111 5.24 12.96 7.88
C ILE A 111 4.40 13.39 9.09
N LEU A 112 3.45 12.54 9.51
CA LEU A 112 2.44 12.91 10.52
C LEU A 112 3.05 13.30 11.88
N PRO A 113 4.04 12.59 12.44
CA PRO A 113 4.72 12.99 13.68
C PRO A 113 5.39 14.37 13.69
N TYR A 114 5.54 15.05 12.55
CA TYR A 114 6.11 16.40 12.50
C TYR A 114 5.04 17.50 12.59
N LEU A 115 3.77 17.11 12.64
CA LEU A 115 2.62 18.00 12.61
C LEU A 115 2.04 18.18 14.01
N THR A 116 1.34 19.29 14.21
CA THR A 116 0.42 19.38 15.36
C THR A 116 -0.79 18.44 15.15
N PRO A 117 -1.52 18.06 16.21
CA PRO A 117 -2.73 17.24 16.06
C PRO A 117 -3.77 17.85 15.11
N GLU A 118 -3.92 19.18 15.11
CA GLU A 118 -4.84 19.88 14.19
C GLU A 118 -4.38 19.80 12.74
N GLU A 119 -3.08 19.94 12.49
CA GLU A 119 -2.47 19.82 11.17
C GLU A 119 -2.60 18.39 10.63
N GLU A 120 -2.29 17.38 11.45
CA GLU A 120 -2.45 15.97 11.11
C GLU A 120 -3.89 15.65 10.69
N ARG A 121 -4.86 16.05 11.51
CA ARG A 121 -6.29 15.86 11.23
C ARG A 121 -6.69 16.56 9.92
N GLY A 122 -6.15 17.76 9.68
CA GLY A 122 -6.35 18.50 8.44
C GLY A 122 -5.78 17.78 7.21
N VAL A 123 -4.59 17.18 7.33
CA VAL A 123 -3.94 16.41 6.25
C VAL A 123 -4.75 15.16 5.89
N ILE A 124 -5.21 14.41 6.90
CA ILE A 124 -6.06 13.22 6.72
C ILE A 124 -7.34 13.60 5.96
N ARG A 125 -8.06 14.62 6.44
CA ARG A 125 -9.29 15.11 5.79
C ARG A 125 -9.03 15.58 4.37
N ARG A 126 -7.99 16.38 4.15
CA ARG A 126 -7.65 16.91 2.83
C ARG A 126 -7.36 15.79 1.83
N CYS A 127 -6.57 14.79 2.22
CA CYS A 127 -6.25 13.66 1.35
C CYS A 127 -7.52 12.89 0.97
N ARG A 128 -8.42 12.64 1.94
CA ARG A 128 -9.72 12.01 1.70
C ARG A 128 -10.54 12.78 0.66
N GLU A 129 -10.69 14.10 0.84
CA GLU A 129 -11.45 14.98 -0.05
C GLU A 129 -10.86 15.09 -1.46
N ILE A 130 -9.53 15.03 -1.59
CA ILE A 130 -8.87 15.02 -2.91
C ILE A 130 -9.22 13.74 -3.67
N ILE A 131 -9.09 12.58 -3.03
CA ILE A 131 -9.41 11.28 -3.66
C ILE A 131 -10.91 11.22 -4.00
N GLU A 132 -11.78 11.60 -3.05
CA GLU A 132 -13.23 11.59 -3.24
C GLU A 132 -13.67 12.47 -4.42
N ARG A 133 -13.10 13.68 -4.56
CA ARG A 133 -13.37 14.55 -5.72
C ARG A 133 -12.89 13.97 -7.04
N ALA A 134 -11.82 13.18 -7.05
CA ALA A 134 -11.24 12.62 -8.27
C ALA A 134 -12.05 11.45 -8.84
N VAL A 135 -12.66 10.62 -7.99
CA VAL A 135 -13.33 9.38 -8.41
C VAL A 135 -14.80 9.27 -7.97
N GLY A 136 -15.31 10.22 -7.18
CA GLY A 136 -16.70 10.23 -6.70
C GLY A 136 -16.98 9.25 -5.56
N PHE A 137 -15.94 8.62 -4.99
CA PHE A 137 -16.07 7.67 -3.90
C PHE A 137 -15.13 8.02 -2.75
N LYS A 138 -15.65 7.97 -1.52
CA LYS A 138 -14.90 8.24 -0.30
C LYS A 138 -13.90 7.10 -0.04
N PRO A 139 -12.57 7.36 0.03
CA PRO A 139 -11.62 6.31 0.37
C PRO A 139 -11.88 5.81 1.79
N VAL A 140 -11.69 4.50 1.99
CA VAL A 140 -11.94 3.82 3.27
C VAL A 140 -10.67 3.26 3.91
N GLY A 141 -9.54 3.38 3.23
CA GLY A 141 -8.24 2.92 3.68
C GLY A 141 -7.25 4.05 3.86
N TRP A 142 -6.34 3.88 4.82
CA TRP A 142 -5.24 4.80 5.06
C TRP A 142 -3.93 4.05 5.29
N PHE A 143 -2.83 4.61 4.79
CA PHE A 143 -1.50 4.22 5.21
C PHE A 143 -0.71 5.52 5.41
N SER A 144 -0.08 5.73 6.56
CA SER A 144 0.73 6.93 6.80
C SER A 144 2.06 6.85 6.04
N PRO A 145 2.59 7.97 5.51
CA PRO A 145 3.92 8.02 4.96
C PRO A 145 4.95 7.45 5.93
N VAL A 146 5.91 6.70 5.39
CA VAL A 146 6.96 5.98 6.12
C VAL A 146 6.48 5.07 7.26
N ALA A 147 5.20 4.68 7.25
CA ALA A 147 4.55 3.91 8.33
C ALA A 147 4.70 4.58 9.71
N ALA A 148 4.65 5.92 9.74
CA ALA A 148 4.80 6.70 10.97
C ALA A 148 3.47 7.39 11.34
N PRO A 149 2.61 6.72 12.13
CA PRO A 149 1.47 7.35 12.77
C PRO A 149 1.89 8.13 14.02
N THR A 150 0.96 8.91 14.57
CA THR A 150 0.98 9.43 15.94
C THR A 150 0.01 8.64 16.82
N GLU A 151 -0.03 8.93 18.11
CA GLU A 151 -1.04 8.42 19.04
C GLU A 151 -2.47 8.83 18.68
N HIS A 152 -2.65 9.86 17.86
CA HIS A 152 -3.95 10.40 17.47
C HIS A 152 -4.46 9.85 16.13
N THR A 153 -3.57 9.34 15.27
CA THR A 153 -3.89 8.98 13.88
C THR A 153 -5.11 8.07 13.78
N ALA A 154 -5.16 6.98 14.55
CA ALA A 154 -6.28 6.04 14.48
C ALA A 154 -7.63 6.68 14.83
N GLU A 155 -7.66 7.59 15.81
CA GLU A 155 -8.88 8.31 16.20
C GLU A 155 -9.33 9.28 15.11
N PHE A 156 -8.40 10.04 14.53
CA PHE A 156 -8.69 10.96 13.43
C PHE A 156 -9.20 10.22 12.19
N LEU A 157 -8.64 9.04 11.89
CA LEU A 157 -9.12 8.20 10.81
C LEU A 157 -10.55 7.70 11.04
N VAL A 158 -10.88 7.27 12.25
CA VAL A 158 -12.25 6.88 12.60
C VAL A 158 -13.22 8.05 12.44
N GLU A 159 -12.87 9.24 12.94
CA GLU A 159 -13.72 10.43 12.83
C GLU A 159 -13.95 10.87 11.37
N GLU A 160 -12.94 10.70 10.50
CA GLU A 160 -13.07 10.96 9.06
C GLU A 160 -13.74 9.80 8.30
N GLY A 161 -14.08 8.70 8.98
CA GLY A 161 -14.85 7.57 8.48
C GLY A 161 -14.05 6.56 7.66
N PHE A 162 -12.76 6.41 7.94
CA PHE A 162 -11.95 5.31 7.42
C PHE A 162 -12.33 3.99 8.11
N LEU A 163 -12.19 2.87 7.39
CA LEU A 163 -12.48 1.52 7.87
C LEU A 163 -11.23 0.76 8.30
N TRP A 164 -10.08 1.07 7.72
CA TRP A 164 -8.82 0.41 8.02
C TRP A 164 -7.61 1.34 7.91
N HIS A 165 -6.53 0.97 8.60
CA HIS A 165 -5.21 1.59 8.44
C HIS A 165 -4.08 0.55 8.38
N GLY A 166 -2.99 0.90 7.68
CA GLY A 166 -1.80 0.06 7.48
C GLY A 166 -0.63 0.34 8.43
N ASP A 167 -0.85 1.13 9.48
CA ASP A 167 0.23 1.70 10.31
C ASP A 167 0.70 0.80 11.47
N THR A 168 0.43 -0.51 11.38
CA THR A 168 0.86 -1.48 12.41
C THR A 168 1.77 -2.54 11.82
N ASN A 169 2.56 -3.18 12.66
CA ASN A 169 3.49 -4.24 12.28
C ASN A 169 3.79 -5.15 13.48
N ASP A 170 2.75 -5.43 14.26
CA ASP A 170 2.79 -6.09 15.57
C ASP A 170 2.16 -7.49 15.55
N THR A 171 1.54 -7.87 14.44
CA THR A 171 0.89 -9.18 14.24
C THR A 171 1.01 -9.63 12.78
N ASP A 172 0.83 -10.93 12.51
CA ASP A 172 0.76 -11.47 11.14
C ASP A 172 -0.63 -11.31 10.51
N LEU A 173 -1.66 -11.08 11.33
CA LEU A 173 -3.07 -11.04 10.92
C LEU A 173 -3.73 -9.71 11.32
N PRO A 174 -4.69 -9.23 10.52
CA PRO A 174 -5.42 -7.99 10.79
C PRO A 174 -6.36 -8.16 11.99
N TYR A 175 -6.59 -7.08 12.71
CA TYR A 175 -7.41 -7.08 13.92
C TYR A 175 -8.22 -5.79 14.07
N PRO A 176 -9.38 -5.83 14.76
CA PRO A 176 -10.10 -4.62 15.12
C PRO A 176 -9.36 -3.86 16.24
N LEU A 177 -8.95 -2.63 15.95
CA LEU A 177 -8.39 -1.69 16.91
C LEU A 177 -9.50 -0.79 17.46
N LYS A 178 -9.71 -0.84 18.78
CA LYS A 178 -10.66 0.02 19.48
C LYS A 178 -9.98 1.33 19.86
N THR A 179 -10.65 2.45 19.57
CA THR A 179 -10.24 3.80 19.93
C THR A 179 -11.34 4.47 20.76
N ALA A 180 -11.10 5.66 21.32
CA ALA A 180 -12.16 6.41 22.00
C ALA A 180 -13.27 6.89 21.04
N LYS A 181 -13.01 6.90 19.72
CA LYS A 181 -13.91 7.41 18.68
C LYS A 181 -14.66 6.32 17.92
N GLY A 182 -14.29 5.06 18.11
CA GLY A 182 -14.87 3.92 17.41
C GLY A 182 -13.83 2.85 17.12
N THR A 183 -14.17 1.93 16.21
CA THR A 183 -13.29 0.82 15.82
C THR A 183 -12.79 1.02 14.40
N ILE A 184 -11.51 0.78 14.18
CA ILE A 184 -10.86 0.72 12.86
C ILE A 184 -10.14 -0.62 12.74
N VAL A 185 -9.97 -1.17 11.54
CA VAL A 185 -9.17 -2.38 11.36
C VAL A 185 -7.70 -2.00 11.15
N ALA A 186 -6.83 -2.52 12.01
CA ALA A 186 -5.40 -2.48 11.79
C ALA A 186 -5.01 -3.64 10.87
N ILE A 187 -4.37 -3.34 9.74
CA ILE A 187 -3.84 -4.33 8.80
C ILE A 187 -2.32 -4.22 8.83
N PRO A 188 -1.61 -5.23 9.36
CA PRO A 188 -0.16 -5.18 9.46
C PRO A 188 0.55 -4.96 8.11
N HIS A 189 1.55 -4.09 8.13
CA HIS A 189 2.50 -3.91 7.05
C HIS A 189 3.51 -5.07 7.00
N SER A 190 4.31 -5.15 5.93
CA SER A 190 5.41 -6.12 5.82
C SER A 190 6.75 -5.48 6.14
N ASP A 191 7.60 -6.18 6.89
CA ASP A 191 9.00 -5.78 7.13
C ASP A 191 9.85 -5.68 5.85
N PHE A 192 9.45 -6.42 4.81
CA PHE A 192 10.16 -6.51 3.55
C PHE A 192 9.33 -5.95 2.41
N THR A 193 9.88 -5.02 1.65
CA THR A 193 9.24 -4.44 0.46
C THR A 193 10.26 -4.33 -0.67
N ASP A 194 9.81 -4.02 -1.88
CA ASP A 194 10.70 -3.93 -3.06
C ASP A 194 11.91 -3.01 -2.83
N ASN A 195 11.74 -1.86 -2.17
CA ASN A 195 12.83 -0.91 -1.95
C ASN A 195 14.00 -1.47 -1.11
N ARG A 196 13.80 -2.59 -0.39
CA ARG A 196 14.86 -3.30 0.37
C ARG A 196 15.93 -3.91 -0.53
N VAL A 197 15.60 -4.17 -1.79
CA VAL A 197 16.55 -4.66 -2.79
C VAL A 197 17.05 -3.57 -3.75
N LEU A 198 16.80 -2.28 -3.46
CA LEU A 198 17.24 -1.17 -4.31
C LEU A 198 18.75 -1.21 -4.63
N ARG A 199 19.57 -1.65 -3.66
CA ARG A 199 21.03 -1.81 -3.80
C ARG A 199 21.46 -3.28 -3.81
N GLY A 200 20.49 -4.20 -3.86
CA GLY A 200 20.70 -5.63 -3.81
C GLY A 200 20.27 -6.31 -5.11
N SER A 201 20.08 -7.62 -5.05
CA SER A 201 19.59 -8.38 -6.19
C SER A 201 18.06 -8.31 -6.25
N PRO A 202 17.45 -7.94 -7.39
CA PRO A 202 16.00 -8.08 -7.59
C PRO A 202 15.49 -9.51 -7.34
N ARG A 203 16.34 -10.53 -7.53
CA ARG A 203 15.97 -11.93 -7.24
C ARG A 203 15.70 -12.17 -5.76
N ASP A 204 16.31 -11.39 -4.86
CA ASP A 204 16.06 -11.53 -3.42
C ASP A 204 14.61 -11.16 -3.09
N PHE A 205 14.00 -10.21 -3.80
CA PHE A 205 12.59 -9.87 -3.64
C PHE A 205 11.69 -11.06 -3.98
N TYR A 206 11.96 -11.76 -5.09
CA TYR A 206 11.23 -12.98 -5.42
C TYR A 206 11.43 -14.06 -4.35
N GLN A 207 12.67 -14.32 -3.97
CA GLN A 207 13.02 -15.41 -3.05
C GLN A 207 12.39 -15.21 -1.67
N VAL A 208 12.46 -14.00 -1.12
CA VAL A 208 11.89 -13.66 0.18
C VAL A 208 10.38 -13.94 0.20
N TYR A 209 9.63 -13.41 -0.77
CA TYR A 209 8.18 -13.61 -0.79
C TYR A 209 7.77 -15.06 -1.09
N LYS A 210 8.56 -15.78 -1.90
CA LYS A 210 8.36 -17.21 -2.12
C LYS A 210 8.54 -18.00 -0.82
N ASP A 211 9.63 -17.76 -0.09
CA ASP A 211 9.91 -18.50 1.15
C ASP A 211 8.94 -18.13 2.27
N THR A 212 8.53 -16.86 2.37
CA THR A 212 7.45 -16.44 3.28
C THR A 212 6.14 -17.14 2.93
N PHE A 213 5.77 -17.21 1.64
CA PHE A 213 4.58 -17.95 1.21
C PHE A 213 4.66 -19.42 1.56
N ASP A 214 5.75 -20.11 1.23
CA ASP A 214 5.90 -21.54 1.50
C ASP A 214 5.87 -21.86 2.99
N PHE A 215 6.44 -20.99 3.83
CA PHE A 215 6.37 -21.12 5.28
C PHE A 215 4.91 -21.01 5.76
N LEU A 216 4.27 -19.86 5.51
CA LEU A 216 2.91 -19.60 5.98
C LEU A 216 1.90 -20.62 5.43
N TYR A 217 2.01 -20.95 4.15
CA TYR A 217 1.14 -21.90 3.48
C TYR A 217 1.30 -23.32 4.04
N ARG A 218 2.44 -23.67 4.63
CA ARG A 218 2.67 -24.99 5.23
C ARG A 218 2.35 -25.03 6.73
N THR A 219 2.72 -24.00 7.48
CA THR A 219 2.68 -24.02 8.95
C THR A 219 1.41 -23.42 9.52
N GLU A 220 0.87 -22.38 8.89
CA GLU A 220 -0.26 -21.64 9.44
C GLU A 220 -1.60 -22.20 8.99
N THR A 221 -2.59 -22.12 9.88
CA THR A 221 -3.98 -22.45 9.57
C THR A 221 -4.67 -21.33 8.78
N LYS A 222 -4.19 -20.10 8.97
CA LYS A 222 -4.64 -18.88 8.31
C LYS A 222 -3.47 -17.92 8.17
N GLY A 223 -2.97 -17.72 6.95
CA GLY A 223 -1.85 -16.82 6.67
C GLY A 223 -2.28 -15.54 5.97
N MET A 224 -1.46 -14.50 6.02
CA MET A 224 -1.60 -13.31 5.20
C MET A 224 -0.24 -12.85 4.72
N ILE A 225 -0.15 -12.36 3.49
CA ILE A 225 1.03 -11.67 2.97
C ILE A 225 0.62 -10.31 2.46
N ASN A 226 1.26 -9.27 2.98
CA ASN A 226 1.18 -7.92 2.46
C ASN A 226 2.38 -7.65 1.52
N LEU A 227 2.16 -7.78 0.22
CA LEU A 227 3.17 -7.58 -0.82
C LEU A 227 3.19 -6.11 -1.23
N THR A 228 4.14 -5.33 -0.68
CA THR A 228 4.25 -3.90 -0.98
C THR A 228 5.27 -3.60 -2.06
N VAL A 229 4.84 -2.82 -3.06
CA VAL A 229 5.68 -2.32 -4.15
C VAL A 229 5.49 -0.82 -4.34
N HIS A 230 6.54 -0.11 -4.72
CA HIS A 230 6.49 1.34 -4.95
C HIS A 230 6.46 1.63 -6.45
N ALA A 231 5.49 2.42 -6.94
CA ALA A 231 5.31 2.65 -8.38
C ALA A 231 6.59 3.16 -9.07
N HIS A 232 7.35 4.02 -8.41
CA HIS A 232 8.56 4.62 -8.97
C HIS A 232 9.77 3.68 -9.02
N PHE A 233 9.79 2.62 -8.19
CA PHE A 233 10.86 1.61 -8.14
C PHE A 233 10.40 0.23 -8.59
N GLY A 234 9.42 -0.40 -7.93
CA GLY A 234 8.84 -1.67 -8.33
C GLY A 234 8.27 -1.68 -9.75
N GLY A 235 7.84 -0.52 -10.25
CA GLY A 235 7.40 -0.34 -11.63
C GLY A 235 8.52 -0.43 -12.67
N ARG A 236 9.80 -0.46 -12.27
CA ARG A 236 10.94 -0.62 -13.18
C ARG A 236 10.93 -2.03 -13.78
N PRO A 237 11.35 -2.23 -15.04
CA PRO A 237 11.11 -3.48 -15.77
C PRO A 237 11.53 -4.75 -15.03
N LEU A 238 12.72 -4.75 -14.43
CA LEU A 238 13.23 -5.93 -13.73
C LEU A 238 12.49 -6.20 -12.42
N MET A 239 12.17 -5.16 -11.64
CA MET A 239 11.37 -5.33 -10.42
C MET A 239 9.94 -5.77 -10.73
N SER A 240 9.34 -5.24 -11.79
CA SER A 240 8.02 -5.66 -12.27
C SER A 240 8.01 -7.11 -12.76
N ALA A 241 9.11 -7.59 -13.35
CA ALA A 241 9.25 -9.00 -13.69
C ALA A 241 9.25 -9.89 -12.42
N MET A 242 9.93 -9.46 -11.35
CA MET A 242 9.91 -10.18 -10.07
C MET A 242 8.52 -10.18 -9.44
N LEU A 243 7.81 -9.04 -9.44
CA LEU A 243 6.42 -8.98 -9.00
C LEU A 243 5.54 -9.99 -9.76
N ALA A 244 5.66 -10.03 -11.11
CA ALA A 244 4.90 -10.97 -11.91
C ALA A 244 5.26 -12.44 -11.60
N GLU A 245 6.52 -12.76 -11.35
CA GLU A 245 6.94 -14.10 -10.95
C GLU A 245 6.38 -14.49 -9.57
N ILE A 246 6.40 -13.58 -8.58
CA ILE A 246 5.83 -13.80 -7.24
C ILE A 246 4.32 -14.09 -7.35
N LEU A 247 3.57 -13.21 -8.02
CA LEU A 247 2.12 -13.34 -8.14
C LEU A 247 1.74 -14.62 -8.89
N ARG A 248 2.46 -14.96 -9.96
CA ARG A 248 2.24 -16.21 -10.71
C ARG A 248 2.52 -17.45 -9.85
N TYR A 249 3.58 -17.43 -9.04
CA TYR A 249 3.89 -18.51 -8.12
C TYR A 249 2.75 -18.73 -7.12
N MET A 250 2.36 -17.67 -6.40
CA MET A 250 1.30 -17.74 -5.38
C MET A 250 -0.05 -18.15 -5.98
N LYS A 251 -0.41 -17.62 -7.17
CA LYS A 251 -1.66 -17.96 -7.87
C LYS A 251 -1.72 -19.44 -8.31
N GLY A 252 -0.58 -20.12 -8.40
CA GLY A 252 -0.51 -21.54 -8.75
C GLY A 252 -0.99 -22.50 -7.65
N PHE A 253 -1.23 -22.02 -6.43
CA PHE A 253 -1.65 -22.84 -5.30
C PHE A 253 -3.17 -22.75 -5.05
N PRO A 254 -3.82 -23.86 -4.66
CA PRO A 254 -5.23 -23.82 -4.26
C PRO A 254 -5.42 -23.09 -2.93
N GLY A 255 -6.61 -22.53 -2.71
CA GLY A 255 -6.94 -21.87 -1.44
C GLY A 255 -6.16 -20.58 -1.19
N VAL A 256 -5.78 -19.87 -2.25
CA VAL A 256 -5.16 -18.53 -2.19
C VAL A 256 -6.21 -17.48 -2.54
N TRP A 257 -6.37 -16.49 -1.67
CA TRP A 257 -7.27 -15.37 -1.90
C TRP A 257 -6.47 -14.10 -2.16
N PHE A 258 -6.56 -13.55 -3.37
CA PHE A 258 -6.06 -12.20 -3.65
C PHE A 258 -7.11 -11.19 -3.24
N ALA A 259 -6.76 -10.32 -2.29
CA ALA A 259 -7.70 -9.40 -1.65
C ALA A 259 -7.20 -7.96 -1.70
N ARG A 260 -8.14 -7.03 -1.81
CA ARG A 260 -7.92 -5.63 -1.44
C ARG A 260 -8.02 -5.48 0.10
N HIS A 261 -7.43 -4.41 0.62
CA HIS A 261 -7.44 -4.14 2.05
C HIS A 261 -8.86 -3.81 2.56
N ASP A 262 -9.68 -3.11 1.78
CA ASP A 262 -11.09 -2.89 2.14
C ASP A 262 -11.88 -4.20 2.28
N GLU A 263 -11.57 -5.21 1.48
CA GLU A 263 -12.20 -6.54 1.56
C GLU A 263 -11.77 -7.28 2.83
N ILE A 264 -10.48 -7.21 3.18
CA ILE A 264 -9.94 -7.74 4.43
C ILE A 264 -10.58 -7.06 5.63
N ALA A 265 -10.65 -5.72 5.63
CA ALA A 265 -11.25 -4.95 6.71
C ALA A 265 -12.73 -5.32 6.92
N ARG A 266 -13.50 -5.41 5.84
CA ARG A 266 -14.91 -5.82 5.89
C ARG A 266 -15.07 -7.26 6.40
N TRP A 267 -14.18 -8.17 6.00
CA TRP A 267 -14.19 -9.54 6.51
C TRP A 267 -13.94 -9.60 8.02
N VAL A 268 -12.95 -8.85 8.52
CA VAL A 268 -12.64 -8.77 9.96
C VAL A 268 -13.83 -8.20 10.74
N LEU A 269 -14.49 -7.16 10.23
CA LEU A 269 -15.63 -6.53 10.89
C LEU A 269 -16.91 -7.37 10.82
N ALA A 270 -17.20 -8.01 9.68
CA ALA A 270 -18.36 -8.90 9.53
C ALA A 270 -18.25 -10.16 10.42
N GLY A 271 -17.03 -10.51 10.79
CA GLY A 271 -16.75 -11.56 11.76
C GLY A 271 -17.00 -11.16 13.21
N GLN A 272 -17.37 -9.93 13.56
CA GLN A 272 -17.73 -9.53 14.95
C GLN A 272 -19.12 -10.03 15.33
#